data_AF-A0ABD1LF24-F1
#
_entry.id   AF-A0ABD1LF24-F1
#
_cell.length_a   1.000
_cell.length_b   1.000
_cell.length_c   1.000
_cell.angle_alpha   90.00
_cell.angle_beta   90.00
_cell.angle_gamma   90.00
#
_symmetry.space_group_name_H-M   'P 1'
#
loop_
_entity.id
_entity.type
_entity.pdbx_description
1 polymer ?
#
loop_
_entity_poly.entity_id
_entity_poly.type
_entity_poly.pdbx_seq_one_letter_code
_entity_poly.pdbx_strand_id
1 'polypeptide(L)'
;MPTFYMDDVGASSQSSLPTVHQEAPNPEPPEPHPDPDLSLPLLDDNTRRAELDERAGFHFVELSEDKKDKVLNAQVQIERAIEKALLSDGYSRDELSQRNKRDEIRAFLFYPKGKLLSIKTYESYVKEVEFGTHRSQPYKIGLTEDFRAGVKSHAPVRNCIKKDRELHKAVPLLYSSLTLSL
;
A
#
# COMPACT_ATOMS: atom_id res chain seq x y z
N MET A 1 -41.67 -16.01 -54.26
CA MET A 1 -41.62 -15.70 -55.70
C MET A 1 -42.86 -14.88 -56.03
N PRO A 2 -42.77 -13.80 -56.83
CA PRO A 2 -41.70 -13.39 -57.77
C PRO A 2 -40.53 -12.64 -57.07
N THR A 3 -39.29 -12.44 -57.55
CA THR A 3 -38.62 -12.32 -58.89
C THR A 3 -38.97 -11.02 -59.63
N PHE A 4 -38.17 -9.95 -59.60
CA PHE A 4 -36.88 -9.76 -60.30
C PHE A 4 -36.37 -8.32 -59.97
N TYR A 5 -35.20 -7.81 -60.38
CA TYR A 5 -34.07 -8.34 -61.18
C TYR A 5 -32.74 -7.92 -60.50
N MET A 6 -31.61 -8.05 -61.19
CA MET A 6 -30.34 -7.33 -60.96
C MET A 6 -30.04 -6.51 -62.23
N ASP A 7 -29.25 -5.44 -62.12
CA ASP A 7 -28.54 -4.87 -63.27
C ASP A 7 -27.03 -4.89 -63.01
N ASP A 8 -26.30 -5.15 -64.08
CA ASP A 8 -24.93 -5.67 -64.09
C ASP A 8 -23.97 -4.61 -64.65
N VAL A 9 -22.84 -4.39 -63.97
CA VAL A 9 -21.64 -3.82 -64.61
C VAL A 9 -20.41 -4.61 -64.14
N GLY A 10 -20.26 -5.81 -64.67
CA GLY A 10 -19.00 -6.54 -64.57
C GLY A 10 -17.90 -5.94 -65.46
N ALA A 11 -16.65 -6.11 -65.02
CA ALA A 11 -15.52 -6.41 -65.91
C ALA A 11 -14.35 -6.99 -65.10
N SER A 12 -14.10 -8.28 -65.27
CA SER A 12 -12.88 -8.94 -64.79
C SER A 12 -11.72 -8.63 -65.74
N SER A 13 -10.50 -8.36 -65.21
CA SER A 13 -9.31 -9.18 -65.55
C SER A 13 -8.01 -8.77 -64.83
N GLN A 14 -7.49 -9.75 -64.08
CA GLN A 14 -6.10 -10.23 -64.07
C GLN A 14 -4.90 -9.39 -63.56
N SER A 15 -4.09 -10.12 -62.78
CA SER A 15 -2.63 -9.98 -62.58
C SER A 15 -2.16 -8.80 -61.70
N SER A 16 -1.20 -8.95 -60.77
CA SER A 16 -0.31 -10.09 -60.44
C SER A 16 0.00 -10.09 -58.93
N LEU A 17 0.30 -11.25 -58.35
CA LEU A 17 1.16 -11.27 -57.16
C LEU A 17 2.57 -10.81 -57.58
N PRO A 18 3.27 -10.08 -56.71
CA PRO A 18 4.40 -10.74 -56.07
C PRO A 18 4.28 -10.76 -54.54
N THR A 19 4.73 -11.86 -53.97
CA THR A 19 4.87 -12.08 -52.52
C THR A 19 5.76 -11.01 -51.90
N VAL A 20 5.16 -9.97 -51.31
CA VAL A 20 5.82 -9.22 -50.24
C VAL A 20 5.73 -10.09 -49.01
N HIS A 21 6.88 -10.50 -48.48
CA HIS A 21 6.95 -11.11 -47.15
C HIS A 21 6.41 -10.10 -46.14
N GLN A 22 5.17 -10.28 -45.70
CA GLN A 22 4.71 -9.68 -44.45
C GLN A 22 5.42 -10.43 -43.33
N GLU A 23 6.56 -9.90 -42.90
CA GLU A 23 7.14 -10.26 -41.62
C GLU A 23 6.11 -9.90 -40.56
N ALA A 24 5.49 -10.93 -39.97
CA ALA A 24 4.54 -10.72 -38.89
C ALA A 24 5.27 -9.96 -37.77
N PRO A 25 4.69 -8.87 -37.21
CA PRO A 25 5.34 -8.15 -36.14
C PRO A 25 5.60 -9.13 -34.99
N ASN A 26 6.88 -9.42 -34.78
CA ASN A 26 7.33 -10.28 -33.71
C ASN A 26 6.78 -9.74 -32.39
N PRO A 27 6.04 -10.54 -31.58
CA PRO A 27 5.62 -10.09 -30.26
C PRO A 27 6.88 -9.91 -29.41
N GLU A 28 7.35 -8.67 -29.34
CA GLU A 28 8.45 -8.26 -28.49
C GLU A 28 8.14 -8.72 -27.05
N PRO A 29 9.06 -9.43 -26.37
CA PRO A 29 8.85 -9.83 -25.00
C PRO A 29 8.52 -8.57 -24.18
N PRO A 30 7.46 -8.56 -23.36
CA PRO A 30 7.09 -7.37 -22.61
C PRO A 30 8.30 -6.90 -21.82
N GLU A 31 8.68 -5.62 -22.03
CA GLU A 31 9.82 -5.03 -21.32
C GLU A 31 9.66 -5.28 -19.82
N PRO A 32 10.73 -5.67 -19.10
CA PRO A 32 10.66 -5.79 -17.66
C PRO A 32 10.25 -4.46 -17.06
N HIS A 33 8.99 -4.34 -16.65
CA HIS A 33 8.53 -3.20 -15.87
C HIS A 33 9.46 -3.09 -14.65
N PRO A 34 10.08 -1.92 -14.40
CA PRO A 34 10.93 -1.76 -13.23
C PRO A 34 10.10 -2.11 -11.99
N ASP A 35 10.65 -2.98 -11.13
CA ASP A 35 9.98 -3.38 -9.89
C ASP A 35 9.47 -2.11 -9.17
N PRO A 36 8.17 -2.03 -8.82
CA PRO A 36 7.58 -0.80 -8.33
C PRO A 36 8.32 -0.36 -7.07
N ASP A 37 8.93 0.82 -7.10
CA ASP A 37 9.77 1.30 -6.01
C ASP A 37 8.97 1.39 -4.71
N LEU A 38 9.16 0.38 -3.86
CA LEU A 38 8.49 0.22 -2.56
C LEU A 38 8.87 1.35 -1.58
N SER A 39 9.89 2.14 -1.91
CA SER A 39 10.30 3.34 -1.17
C SER A 39 9.33 4.51 -1.34
N LEU A 40 8.61 4.58 -2.47
CA LEU A 40 7.68 5.66 -2.78
C LEU A 40 6.32 5.41 -2.12
N PRO A 41 5.80 6.36 -1.30
CA PRO A 41 4.43 6.28 -0.78
C PRO A 41 3.39 6.07 -1.89
N LEU A 42 2.28 5.38 -1.57
CA LEU A 42 1.13 5.23 -2.47
C LEU A 42 0.41 6.55 -2.68
N LEU A 43 0.34 7.32 -1.61
CA LEU A 43 -0.40 8.57 -1.50
C LEU A 43 0.51 9.60 -0.83
N ASP A 44 0.50 10.82 -1.33
CA ASP A 44 1.19 11.92 -0.67
C ASP A 44 0.47 12.31 0.64
N ASP A 45 1.19 12.92 1.57
CA ASP A 45 0.66 13.20 2.90
C ASP A 45 -0.46 14.25 2.90
N ASN A 46 -0.55 15.13 1.88
CA ASN A 46 -1.64 16.11 1.75
C ASN A 46 -2.92 15.45 1.25
N THR A 47 -2.84 14.62 0.20
CA THR A 47 -3.99 13.84 -0.27
C THR A 47 -4.45 12.87 0.81
N ARG A 48 -3.52 12.17 1.49
CA ARG A 48 -3.87 11.30 2.64
C ARG A 48 -4.61 12.08 3.74
N ARG A 49 -4.15 13.30 4.07
CA ARG A 49 -4.83 14.20 5.01
C ARG A 49 -6.24 14.58 4.54
N ALA A 50 -6.42 14.91 3.26
CA ALA A 50 -7.72 15.25 2.69
C ALA A 50 -8.71 14.07 2.74
N GLU A 51 -8.28 12.86 2.35
CA GLU A 51 -9.13 11.65 2.42
C GLU A 51 -9.54 11.32 3.87
N LEU A 52 -8.63 11.53 4.83
CA LEU A 52 -8.90 11.32 6.25
C LEU A 52 -9.87 12.36 6.82
N ASP A 53 -9.75 13.64 6.46
CA ASP A 53 -10.67 14.69 6.94
C ASP A 53 -12.09 14.51 6.36
N GLU A 54 -12.18 14.19 5.06
CA GLU A 54 -13.44 13.82 4.39
C GLU A 54 -14.16 12.69 5.15
N ARG A 55 -13.44 11.59 5.42
CA ARG A 55 -13.98 10.42 6.13
C ARG A 55 -14.34 10.73 7.59
N ALA A 56 -13.61 11.61 8.23
CA ALA A 56 -13.77 11.92 9.65
C ALA A 56 -14.83 12.99 9.94
N GLY A 57 -15.38 13.67 8.94
CA GLY A 57 -16.27 14.83 9.11
C GLY A 57 -17.40 14.64 10.14
N PHE A 58 -18.11 13.50 10.12
CA PHE A 58 -19.17 13.20 11.11
C PHE A 58 -18.62 12.95 12.53
N HIS A 59 -17.38 12.47 12.66
CA HIS A 59 -16.74 12.17 13.94
C HIS A 59 -16.08 13.38 14.61
N PHE A 60 -15.91 14.49 13.88
CA PHE A 60 -15.22 15.69 14.38
C PHE A 60 -16.16 16.82 14.81
N VAL A 61 -17.47 16.69 14.63
CA VAL A 61 -18.49 17.73 14.95
C VAL A 61 -18.42 18.22 16.41
N GLU A 62 -17.94 17.39 17.34
CA GLU A 62 -17.82 17.71 18.78
C GLU A 62 -16.39 18.12 19.20
N LEU A 63 -15.43 18.20 18.27
CA LEU A 63 -14.02 18.54 18.55
C LEU A 63 -13.71 20.00 18.22
N SER A 64 -12.80 20.59 19.00
CA SER A 64 -12.15 21.86 18.63
C SER A 64 -11.12 21.61 17.51
N GLU A 65 -10.87 22.61 16.66
CA GLU A 65 -9.91 22.52 15.54
C GLU A 65 -8.53 21.99 16.00
N ASP A 66 -7.97 22.50 17.11
CA ASP A 66 -6.72 22.00 17.70
C ASP A 66 -6.70 20.49 17.99
N LYS A 67 -7.86 19.91 18.31
CA LYS A 67 -8.00 18.46 18.59
C LYS A 67 -8.19 17.69 17.29
N LYS A 68 -9.00 18.21 16.37
CA LYS A 68 -9.17 17.69 15.01
C LYS A 68 -7.80 17.56 14.32
N ASP A 69 -7.00 18.63 14.31
CA ASP A 69 -5.70 18.64 13.66
C ASP A 69 -4.70 17.66 14.29
N LYS A 70 -4.69 17.52 15.62
CA LYS A 70 -3.88 16.53 16.33
C LYS A 70 -4.27 15.10 15.97
N VAL A 71 -5.58 14.81 15.92
CA VAL A 71 -6.08 13.48 15.53
C VAL A 71 -5.69 13.16 14.09
N LEU A 72 -5.97 14.06 13.15
CA LEU A 72 -5.62 13.87 11.74
C LEU A 72 -4.11 13.74 11.52
N ASN A 73 -3.27 14.52 12.24
CA ASN A 73 -1.81 14.40 12.18
C ASN A 73 -1.33 13.03 12.66
N ALA A 74 -1.95 12.46 13.69
CA ALA A 74 -1.64 11.12 14.16
C ALA A 74 -2.12 10.05 13.17
N GLN A 75 -3.32 10.19 12.60
CA GLN A 75 -3.86 9.28 11.58
C GLN A 75 -2.95 9.22 10.35
N VAL A 76 -2.50 10.35 9.81
CA VAL A 76 -1.57 10.40 8.66
C VAL A 76 -0.27 9.67 8.96
N GLN A 77 0.32 9.87 10.14
CA GLN A 77 1.57 9.20 10.55
C GLN A 77 1.39 7.69 10.71
N ILE A 78 0.32 7.25 11.37
CA ILE A 78 0.01 5.84 11.56
C ILE A 78 -0.24 5.18 10.20
N GLU A 79 -1.16 5.70 9.38
CA GLU A 79 -1.49 5.13 8.08
C GLU A 79 -0.26 5.03 7.16
N ARG A 80 0.58 6.09 7.11
CA ARG A 80 1.84 6.08 6.33
C ARG A 80 2.84 5.03 6.83
N ALA A 81 2.92 4.79 8.14
CA ALA A 81 3.79 3.76 8.70
C ALA A 81 3.27 2.35 8.38
N ILE A 82 1.96 2.14 8.49
CA ILE A 82 1.27 0.88 8.17
C ILE A 82 1.39 0.55 6.67
N GLU A 83 1.15 1.52 5.79
CA GLU A 83 1.30 1.42 4.33
C GLU A 83 2.68 0.85 3.95
N LYS A 84 3.75 1.43 4.51
CA LYS A 84 5.13 0.97 4.29
C LYS A 84 5.38 -0.46 4.80
N ALA A 85 4.80 -0.81 5.95
CA ALA A 85 4.95 -2.16 6.51
C ALA A 85 4.21 -3.21 5.66
N LEU A 86 3.02 -2.91 5.17
CA LEU A 86 2.27 -3.79 4.26
C LEU A 86 3.01 -3.98 2.92
N LEU A 87 3.52 -2.90 2.32
CA LEU A 87 4.36 -2.99 1.12
C LEU A 87 5.62 -3.84 1.36
N SER A 88 6.27 -3.69 2.53
CA SER A 88 7.44 -4.49 2.93
C SER A 88 7.10 -5.97 3.19
N ASP A 89 5.86 -6.29 3.57
CA ASP A 89 5.38 -7.66 3.79
C ASP A 89 4.82 -8.30 2.49
N GLY A 90 4.93 -7.60 1.35
CA GLY A 90 4.59 -8.13 0.02
C GLY A 90 3.14 -7.94 -0.42
N TYR A 91 2.40 -7.03 0.22
CA TYR A 91 1.06 -6.63 -0.27
C TYR A 91 1.17 -5.87 -1.59
N SER A 92 0.20 -6.08 -2.49
CA SER A 92 0.22 -5.43 -3.81
C SER A 92 0.08 -3.91 -3.70
N ARG A 93 0.96 -3.19 -4.40
CA ARG A 93 0.89 -1.73 -4.56
C ARG A 93 -0.48 -1.31 -5.13
N ASP A 94 -0.97 -2.05 -6.11
CA ASP A 94 -2.24 -1.78 -6.78
C ASP A 94 -3.42 -1.99 -5.82
N GLU A 95 -3.43 -3.07 -5.03
CA GLU A 95 -4.49 -3.34 -4.04
C GLU A 95 -4.57 -2.24 -2.99
N LEU A 96 -3.43 -1.85 -2.40
CA LEU A 96 -3.39 -0.79 -1.39
C LEU A 96 -3.67 0.62 -1.98
N SER A 97 -3.46 0.80 -3.30
CA SER A 97 -3.83 2.04 -4.01
C SER A 97 -5.34 2.18 -4.24
N GLN A 98 -6.14 1.14 -4.02
CA GLN A 98 -7.59 1.22 -4.15
C GLN A 98 -8.21 1.96 -2.96
N ARG A 99 -9.12 2.91 -3.22
CA ARG A 99 -9.74 3.73 -2.17
C ARG A 99 -10.58 2.91 -1.19
N ASN A 100 -11.31 1.90 -1.66
CA ASN A 100 -12.06 0.96 -0.82
C ASN A 100 -11.13 0.23 0.16
N LYS A 101 -9.98 -0.27 -0.30
CA LYS A 101 -9.01 -0.97 0.55
C LYS A 101 -8.43 -0.05 1.63
N ARG A 102 -8.06 1.18 1.27
CA ARG A 102 -7.65 2.20 2.27
C ARG A 102 -8.75 2.48 3.28
N ASP A 103 -9.99 2.62 2.83
CA ASP A 103 -11.12 2.93 3.70
C ASP A 103 -11.53 1.77 4.63
N GLU A 104 -11.34 0.52 4.21
CA GLU A 104 -11.41 -0.67 5.07
C GLU A 104 -10.34 -0.63 6.15
N ILE A 105 -9.06 -0.47 5.76
CA ILE A 105 -7.93 -0.36 6.70
C ILE A 105 -8.16 0.79 7.71
N ARG A 106 -8.60 1.96 7.24
CA ARG A 106 -8.96 3.12 8.10
C ARG A 106 -10.12 2.81 9.05
N ALA A 107 -11.13 2.06 8.61
CA ALA A 107 -12.26 1.68 9.49
C ALA A 107 -11.78 0.87 10.69
N PHE A 108 -10.92 -0.13 10.47
CA PHE A 108 -10.36 -0.95 11.54
C PHE A 108 -9.35 -0.19 12.41
N LEU A 109 -8.47 0.61 11.81
CA LEU A 109 -7.44 1.37 12.53
C LEU A 109 -7.99 2.49 13.40
N PHE A 110 -8.94 3.28 12.89
CA PHE A 110 -9.29 4.59 13.47
C PHE A 110 -10.73 4.68 13.99
N TYR A 111 -11.61 3.79 13.51
CA TYR A 111 -13.04 3.80 13.83
C TYR A 111 -13.56 2.44 14.37
N PRO A 112 -12.88 1.81 15.35
CA PRO A 112 -13.36 0.54 15.90
C PRO A 112 -14.78 0.70 16.45
N LYS A 113 -15.71 -0.15 15.99
CA LYS A 113 -17.16 -0.08 16.28
C LYS A 113 -17.82 1.23 15.80
N GLY A 114 -17.29 1.85 14.75
CA GLY A 114 -17.82 3.09 14.17
C GLY A 114 -17.60 4.32 15.05
N LYS A 115 -16.59 4.32 15.93
CA LYS A 115 -16.27 5.44 16.82
C LYS A 115 -14.80 5.80 16.76
N LEU A 116 -14.53 7.10 16.68
CA LEU A 116 -13.17 7.65 16.71
C LEU A 116 -12.43 7.22 17.99
N LEU A 117 -11.17 6.83 17.84
CA LEU A 117 -10.27 6.57 18.97
C LEU A 117 -10.02 7.81 19.83
N SER A 118 -9.63 7.59 21.09
CA SER A 118 -9.22 8.68 21.99
C SER A 118 -7.86 9.26 21.58
N ILE A 119 -7.62 10.55 21.87
CA ILE A 119 -6.33 11.21 21.60
C ILE A 119 -5.16 10.46 22.26
N LYS A 120 -5.34 9.94 23.50
CA LYS A 120 -4.34 9.13 24.18
C LYS A 120 -4.02 7.82 23.45
N THR A 121 -5.00 7.24 22.76
CA THR A 121 -4.79 6.04 21.94
C THR A 121 -3.98 6.39 20.69
N TYR A 122 -4.30 7.50 20.02
CA TYR A 122 -3.49 8.01 18.91
C TYR A 122 -2.04 8.28 19.30
N GLU A 123 -1.81 8.94 20.44
CA GLU A 123 -0.46 9.17 20.98
C GLU A 123 0.31 7.87 21.31
N SER A 124 -0.38 6.82 21.76
CA SER A 124 0.21 5.48 21.94
C SER A 124 0.58 4.86 20.59
N TYR A 125 -0.35 4.89 19.64
CA TYR A 125 -0.15 4.28 18.32
C TYR A 125 0.96 4.94 17.51
N VAL A 126 1.10 6.28 17.56
CA VAL A 126 2.23 7.00 16.94
C VAL A 126 3.56 6.48 17.52
N LYS A 127 3.70 6.43 18.84
CA LYS A 127 4.92 5.90 19.48
C LYS A 127 5.18 4.45 19.11
N GLU A 128 4.15 3.60 19.08
CA GLU A 128 4.29 2.19 18.72
C GLU A 128 4.77 1.99 17.27
N VAL A 129 4.31 2.82 16.30
CA VAL A 129 4.81 2.73 14.92
C VAL A 129 6.20 3.34 14.77
N GLU A 130 6.54 4.39 15.53
CA GLU A 130 7.91 4.95 15.60
C GLU A 130 8.93 3.92 16.15
N PHE A 131 8.57 3.16 17.20
CA PHE A 131 9.42 2.09 17.75
C PHE A 131 9.46 0.82 16.89
N GLY A 132 8.52 0.65 15.95
CA GLY A 132 8.54 -0.44 14.96
C GLY A 132 7.15 -0.92 14.56
N THR A 133 6.67 -0.47 13.39
CA THR A 133 5.33 -0.74 12.86
C THR A 133 4.90 -2.21 12.99
N HIS A 134 5.70 -3.19 12.55
CA HIS A 134 5.34 -4.61 12.59
C HIS A 134 5.01 -5.15 13.99
N ARG A 135 5.48 -4.48 15.06
CA ARG A 135 5.23 -4.85 16.46
C ARG A 135 4.09 -4.07 17.09
N SER A 136 3.64 -2.98 16.46
CA SER A 136 2.57 -2.10 16.95
C SER A 136 1.20 -2.79 17.01
N GLN A 137 0.31 -2.30 17.87
CA GLN A 137 -1.10 -2.69 17.86
C GLN A 137 -1.84 -2.31 16.57
N PRO A 138 -1.73 -1.08 16.01
CA PRO A 138 -2.41 -0.74 14.76
C PRO A 138 -2.06 -1.70 13.61
N TYR A 139 -0.81 -2.15 13.49
CA TYR A 139 -0.43 -3.13 12.46
C TYR A 139 -1.13 -4.48 12.64
N LYS A 140 -1.17 -4.99 13.87
CA LYS A 140 -1.87 -6.26 14.17
C LYS A 140 -3.38 -6.15 13.92
N ILE A 141 -3.99 -4.99 14.22
CA ILE A 141 -5.40 -4.73 13.96
C ILE A 141 -5.67 -4.76 12.45
N GLY A 142 -4.87 -4.05 11.64
CA GLY A 142 -4.99 -4.04 10.19
C GLY A 142 -4.88 -5.44 9.58
N LEU A 143 -3.90 -6.25 10.04
CA LEU A 143 -3.73 -7.62 9.57
C LEU A 143 -4.85 -8.59 10.00
N THR A 144 -5.46 -8.41 11.18
CA THR A 144 -6.38 -9.42 11.74
C THR A 144 -7.70 -9.49 10.97
N GLU A 145 -8.20 -8.36 10.47
CA GLU A 145 -9.52 -8.30 9.84
C GLU A 145 -9.45 -8.50 8.31
N ASP A 146 -8.34 -8.13 7.66
CA ASP A 146 -8.07 -8.40 6.24
C ASP A 146 -8.16 -9.89 5.89
N PHE A 147 -7.67 -10.77 6.79
CA PHE A 147 -7.72 -12.22 6.60
C PHE A 147 -9.08 -12.86 6.95
N ARG A 148 -10.03 -12.11 7.52
CA ARG A 148 -11.35 -12.65 7.88
C ARG A 148 -12.30 -12.77 6.68
N ALA A 149 -12.01 -12.03 5.60
CA ALA A 149 -12.83 -11.96 4.39
C ALA A 149 -12.23 -12.69 3.16
N GLY A 150 -11.45 -13.75 3.38
CA GLY A 150 -11.39 -14.87 2.42
C GLY A 150 -10.81 -14.63 1.02
N VAL A 151 -10.03 -13.57 0.78
CA VAL A 151 -9.23 -13.44 -0.46
C VAL A 151 -7.85 -14.03 -0.23
N LYS A 152 -7.46 -15.01 -1.06
CA LYS A 152 -6.11 -15.58 -1.08
C LYS A 152 -5.13 -14.59 -1.72
N SER A 153 -4.73 -13.56 -0.97
CA SER A 153 -3.51 -12.82 -1.30
C SER A 153 -2.36 -13.83 -1.40
N HIS A 154 -1.65 -13.84 -2.52
CA HIS A 154 -0.54 -14.76 -2.79
C HIS A 154 0.77 -14.29 -2.13
N ALA A 155 0.67 -13.71 -0.93
CA ALA A 155 1.81 -13.34 -0.12
C ALA A 155 2.61 -14.62 0.24
N PRO A 156 3.91 -14.70 -0.11
CA PRO A 156 4.71 -15.87 0.20
C PRO A 156 4.94 -15.95 1.71
N VAL A 157 4.30 -16.93 2.36
CA VAL A 157 4.54 -17.26 3.76
C VAL A 157 6.02 -17.62 3.95
N ARG A 158 6.85 -16.72 4.52
CA ARG A 158 8.03 -17.03 5.36
C ARG A 158 8.78 -15.81 5.92
N ASN A 159 9.11 -15.91 7.22
CA ASN A 159 10.32 -15.38 7.88
C ASN A 159 10.56 -13.85 8.02
N CYS A 160 9.74 -13.15 8.80
CA CYS A 160 10.19 -11.93 9.50
C CYS A 160 10.65 -12.19 10.97
N ILE A 161 10.39 -13.38 11.53
CA ILE A 161 10.91 -13.77 12.85
C ILE A 161 12.33 -14.34 12.71
N LYS A 162 13.35 -13.45 12.61
CA LYS A 162 14.78 -13.64 13.01
C LYS A 162 15.70 -12.55 12.40
N LYS A 163 15.57 -11.27 12.80
CA LYS A 163 16.68 -10.31 12.58
C LYS A 163 16.93 -9.25 13.67
N ASP A 164 16.29 -9.35 14.84
CA ASP A 164 16.47 -8.41 15.96
C ASP A 164 17.11 -9.04 17.21
N ARG A 165 18.18 -9.83 17.03
CA ARG A 165 18.94 -10.40 18.17
C ARG A 165 20.47 -10.26 18.10
N GLU A 166 21.00 -9.39 17.25
CA GLU A 166 22.46 -9.12 17.18
C GLU A 166 22.78 -7.61 17.06
N LEU A 167 22.05 -6.76 17.79
CA LEU A 167 22.33 -5.32 17.91
C LEU A 167 22.44 -4.80 19.36
N HIS A 168 22.52 -5.71 20.34
CA HIS A 168 22.79 -5.38 21.76
C HIS A 168 24.08 -6.04 22.31
N LYS A 169 25.04 -6.33 21.43
CA LYS A 169 26.40 -6.79 21.78
C LYS A 169 27.49 -5.87 21.20
N ALA A 170 27.30 -4.57 21.34
CA ALA A 170 28.29 -3.56 20.98
C ALA A 170 28.26 -2.38 21.97
N VAL A 171 28.33 -2.68 23.28
CA VAL A 171 28.75 -1.70 24.28
C VAL A 171 30.26 -1.92 24.50
N PRO A 172 31.14 -1.07 23.97
CA PRO A 172 32.56 -1.14 24.31
C PRO A 172 32.75 -0.72 25.78
N LEU A 173 33.20 -1.66 26.60
CA LEU A 173 33.62 -1.40 27.97
C LEU A 173 34.92 -0.57 27.98
N LEU A 174 34.80 0.75 28.02
CA LEU A 174 35.92 1.65 28.31
C LEU A 174 35.94 2.03 29.80
N TYR A 175 36.26 1.05 30.66
CA TYR A 175 36.63 1.30 32.06
C TYR A 175 37.70 0.32 32.57
N SER A 176 38.92 0.52 32.09
CA SER A 176 40.19 0.18 32.74
C SER A 176 41.24 1.12 32.13
N SER A 177 42.12 1.81 32.85
CA SER A 177 42.73 1.45 34.13
C SER A 177 43.28 2.69 34.85
N LEU A 178 43.07 2.78 36.17
CA LEU A 178 43.89 3.60 37.07
C LEU A 178 44.33 2.73 38.24
N THR A 179 45.50 2.09 38.08
CA THR A 179 46.20 1.34 39.13
C THR A 179 47.54 2.00 39.42
N LEU A 180 47.80 2.20 40.71
CA LEU A 180 48.99 2.80 41.32
C LEU A 180 50.34 2.32 40.76
N SER A 181 51.29 3.25 40.70
CA SER A 181 52.67 3.19 41.25
C SER A 181 53.35 4.54 40.92
N LEU A 182 54.20 5.14 41.76
CA LEU A 182 54.88 4.72 42.99
C LEU A 182 54.88 5.87 44.01
#